data_AF-A0A9E1HY52-F1
#
_entry.id   AF-A0A9E1HY52-F1
#
_cell.length_a   1.000
_cell.length_b   1.000
_cell.length_c   1.000
_cell.angle_alpha   90.00
_cell.angle_beta   90.00
_cell.angle_gamma   90.00
#
_symmetry.space_group_name_H-M   'P 1'
#
loop_
_entity.id
_entity.type
_entity.pdbx_description
1 polymer ?
#
loop_
_entity_poly.entity_id
_entity_poly.type
_entity_poly.pdbx_seq_one_letter_code
_entity_poly.pdbx_strand_id
1 'polypeptide(L)' 'TVTRAQTVSFLYRHAGSPAVSGNSFADVNADAYYANAVAWAVTEEITAGTSTNTFSPNADCTRGQIVSFLYRAQ' A
#
# COMPACT_ATOMS: atom_id res chain seq x y z
N THR A 1 -12.74 8.28 7.89
CA THR A 1 -12.48 7.00 7.20
C THR A 1 -11.03 6.97 6.77
N VAL A 2 -10.38 5.81 6.68
CA VAL A 2 -8.96 5.70 6.27
C VAL A 2 -8.90 5.03 4.89
N THR A 3 -8.15 5.61 3.97
CA THR A 3 -8.00 5.05 2.61
C THR A 3 -6.97 3.93 2.57
N ARG A 4 -7.00 3.11 1.50
CA ARG A 4 -6.00 2.05 1.27
C ARG A 4 -4.57 2.60 1.26
N ALA A 5 -4.34 3.74 0.61
CA ALA A 5 -3.02 4.39 0.59
C ALA A 5 -2.56 4.85 1.97
N GLN A 6 -3.47 5.39 2.79
CA GLN A 6 -3.14 5.82 4.16
C GLN A 6 -2.75 4.63 5.04
N THR A 7 -3.54 3.54 5.01
CA THR A 7 -3.24 2.32 5.79
C THR A 7 -1.86 1.77 5.45
N VAL A 8 -1.56 1.59 4.16
CA VAL A 8 -0.26 1.07 3.71
C VAL A 8 0.87 2.04 4.06
N SER A 9 0.65 3.35 3.98
CA SER A 9 1.63 4.35 4.39
C SER A 9 1.93 4.31 5.90
N PHE A 10 0.98 3.95 6.75
CA PHE A 10 1.24 3.76 8.18
C PHE A 10 2.12 2.53 8.43
N LEU A 11 1.81 1.41 7.78
CA LEU A 11 2.59 0.17 7.90
C LEU A 11 4.01 0.33 7.37
N TYR A 12 4.16 0.98 6.21
CA TYR A 12 5.48 1.28 5.63
C TYR A 12 6.35 2.13 6.57
N ARG A 13 5.76 3.15 7.20
CA ARG A 13 6.47 3.96 8.21
C ARG A 13 6.80 3.15 9.46
N HIS A 14 5.90 2.28 9.89
CA HIS A 14 6.15 1.37 11.01
C HIS A 14 7.33 0.43 10.73
N ALA A 15 7.46 -0.07 9.49
CA ALA A 15 8.57 -0.89 9.03
C ALA A 15 9.89 -0.13 8.83
N GLY A 16 9.98 1.16 9.21
CA GLY A 16 11.20 1.95 9.09
C GLY A 16 11.42 2.60 7.72
N SER A 17 10.40 2.61 6.85
CA SER A 17 10.47 3.19 5.50
C SER A 17 11.62 2.61 4.65
N PRO A 18 11.65 1.27 4.43
CA PRO A 18 12.72 0.62 3.69
C PRO A 18 12.84 1.14 2.25
N ALA A 19 14.06 1.14 1.73
CA ALA A 19 14.30 1.54 0.34
C ALA A 19 13.58 0.57 -0.61
N VAL A 20 12.87 1.11 -1.59
CA VAL A 20 12.14 0.35 -2.60
C VAL A 20 12.47 0.83 -4.00
N SER A 21 12.35 -0.07 -4.96
CA SER A 21 12.53 0.20 -6.38
C SER A 21 11.31 -0.25 -7.18
N GLY A 22 10.80 0.64 -8.03
CA GLY A 22 9.70 0.33 -8.97
C GLY A 22 8.37 0.99 -8.59
N ASN A 23 7.46 1.04 -9.56
CA ASN A 23 6.11 1.53 -9.38
C ASN A 23 5.15 0.54 -10.06
N SER A 24 4.17 0.01 -9.33
CA SER A 24 3.49 -1.23 -9.75
C SER A 24 2.12 -1.03 -10.41
N PHE A 25 1.50 0.15 -10.29
CA PHE A 25 0.12 0.35 -10.73
C PHE A 25 -0.08 1.66 -11.48
N ALA A 26 -0.97 1.65 -12.48
CA ALA A 26 -1.25 2.83 -13.31
C ALA A 26 -1.94 3.98 -12.56
N ASP A 27 -2.62 3.70 -11.46
CA ASP A 27 -3.31 4.70 -10.62
C ASP A 27 -2.46 5.19 -9.44
N VAL A 28 -1.15 4.90 -9.43
CA VAL A 28 -0.19 5.36 -8.43
C VAL A 28 0.84 6.26 -9.11
N ASN A 29 0.67 7.58 -8.97
CA ASN A 29 1.66 8.55 -9.42
C ASN A 29 2.97 8.37 -8.64
N ALA A 30 4.11 8.33 -9.32
CA ALA A 30 5.43 8.16 -8.71
C ALA A 30 5.78 9.24 -7.68
N ASP A 31 5.26 10.46 -7.84
CA ASP A 31 5.49 11.58 -6.91
C ASP A 31 4.50 11.60 -5.74
N ALA A 32 3.56 10.65 -5.68
CA ALA A 32 2.60 10.58 -4.58
C ALA A 32 3.29 10.16 -3.28
N TYR A 33 2.88 10.75 -2.14
CA TYR A 33 3.47 10.46 -0.83
C TYR A 33 3.43 8.97 -0.43
N TYR A 34 2.50 8.21 -1.01
CA TYR A 34 2.29 6.80 -0.75
C TYR A 34 2.91 5.88 -1.80
N ALA A 35 3.54 6.41 -2.86
CA ALA A 35 4.05 5.60 -3.97
C ALA A 35 5.02 4.52 -3.48
N ASN A 36 6.04 4.92 -2.70
CA ASN A 36 6.99 3.98 -2.10
C ASN A 36 6.34 2.99 -1.14
N ALA A 37 5.34 3.45 -0.36
CA ALA A 37 4.63 2.57 0.54
C ALA A 37 3.83 1.49 -0.21
N VAL A 38 3.21 1.85 -1.34
CA VAL A 38 2.50 0.90 -2.20
C VAL A 38 3.47 -0.07 -2.87
N ALA A 39 4.58 0.42 -3.42
CA ALA A 39 5.61 -0.43 -4.02
C ALA A 39 6.12 -1.46 -2.99
N TRP A 40 6.48 -1.00 -1.79
CA TRP A 40 6.88 -1.85 -0.67
C TRP A 40 5.81 -2.90 -0.34
N ALA A 41 4.57 -2.49 -0.15
CA ALA A 41 3.51 -3.40 0.27
C ALA A 41 3.16 -4.45 -0.80
N VAL A 42 3.44 -4.19 -2.07
CA VAL A 42 3.30 -5.20 -3.13
C VAL A 42 4.49 -6.16 -3.10
N THR A 43 5.71 -5.64 -2.96
CA THR A 43 6.94 -6.45 -2.89
C THR A 43 6.91 -7.41 -1.70
N GLU A 44 6.45 -6.95 -0.54
CA GLU A 44 6.31 -7.77 0.67
C GLU A 44 4.99 -8.56 0.70
N GLU A 45 4.24 -8.61 -0.41
CA GLU A 45 2.98 -9.36 -0.54
C GLU A 45 1.88 -8.98 0.47
N ILE A 46 1.97 -7.80 1.09
CA ILE A 46 0.97 -7.25 2.02
C ILE A 46 -0.35 -7.00 1.26
N THR A 47 -0.27 -6.59 0.00
CA THR A 47 -1.42 -6.37 -0.88
C THR A 47 -1.09 -6.58 -2.35
N ALA A 48 -2.04 -7.12 -3.11
CA ALA A 48 -1.92 -7.29 -4.56
C ALA A 48 -2.67 -6.20 -5.37
N GLY A 49 -3.16 -5.14 -4.71
CA GLY A 49 -4.06 -4.17 -5.34
C GLY A 49 -5.52 -4.64 -5.39
N THR A 50 -6.33 -3.97 -6.21
CA THR A 50 -7.74 -4.31 -6.49
C THR A 50 -7.93 -4.91 -7.87
N SER A 51 -6.93 -4.77 -8.74
CA SER A 51 -6.80 -5.46 -10.02
C SER A 51 -5.30 -5.62 -10.34
N THR A 52 -4.99 -6.32 -11.43
CA THR A 52 -3.61 -6.48 -11.92
C THR A 52 -2.88 -5.16 -12.16
N ASN A 53 -3.60 -4.06 -12.45
CA ASN A 53 -3.00 -2.76 -12.79
C ASN A 53 -3.58 -1.60 -11.96
N THR A 54 -4.29 -1.89 -10.87
CA THR A 54 -4.98 -0.88 -10.07
C THR A 54 -4.82 -1.15 -8.58
N PHE A 55 -4.40 -0.14 -7.84
CA PHE A 55 -4.29 -0.19 -6.38
C PHE A 55 -5.54 0.34 -5.65
N SER A 56 -6.23 1.31 -6.27
CA SER A 56 -7.32 2.10 -5.70
C SER A 56 -6.91 2.89 -4.44
N PRO A 57 -5.93 3.81 -4.54
CA PRO A 57 -5.34 4.48 -3.37
C PRO A 57 -6.34 5.30 -2.55
N ASN A 58 -7.35 5.86 -3.21
CA ASN A 58 -8.36 6.73 -2.61
C ASN A 58 -9.60 5.97 -2.13
N ALA A 59 -9.70 4.66 -2.39
CA ALA A 59 -10.82 3.87 -1.89
C ALA A 59 -10.70 3.68 -0.38
N ASP A 60 -11.84 3.66 0.30
CA ASP A 60 -11.92 3.37 1.73
C ASP A 60 -11.35 1.96 2.01
N CYS A 61 -10.53 1.87 3.05
CA CYS A 61 -10.00 0.59 3.53
C CYS A 61 -10.97 0.00 4.55
N THR A 62 -11.58 -1.14 4.22
CA THR A 62 -12.50 -1.80 5.16
C THR A 62 -11.73 -2.29 6.39
N ARG A 63 -12.40 -2.39 7.54
CA ARG A 63 -11.76 -2.89 8.78
C ARG A 63 -11.09 -4.26 8.58
N GLY A 64 -11.72 -5.16 7.81
CA GLY A 64 -11.15 -6.46 7.47
C GLY A 64 -9.90 -6.38 6.59
N GLN A 65 -9.84 -5.43 5.64
CA GLN A 65 -8.64 -5.18 4.85
C GLN A 65 -7.50 -4.63 5.72
N ILE A 66 -7.80 -3.68 6.63
CA ILE A 66 -6.79 -3.11 7.53
C ILE A 66 -6.13 -4.23 8.36
N VAL A 67 -6.93 -5.11 8.97
CA VAL A 67 -6.40 -6.23 9.77
C VAL A 67 -5.62 -7.22 8.90
N SER A 68 -6.08 -7.49 7.68
CA SER A 68 -5.36 -8.36 6.75
C SER A 68 -4.00 -7.78 6.34
N PHE A 69 -3.91 -6.47 6.14
CA PHE A 69 -2.63 -5.80 5.83
C PHE A 69 -1.70 -5.83 7.05
N LEU A 70 -2.21 -5.50 8.24
CA LEU A 70 -1.44 -5.56 9.48
C LEU A 70 -0.89 -6.97 9.73
N TYR A 71 -1.69 -8.01 9.51
CA TYR A 71 -1.26 -9.39 9.67
C TYR A 71 -0.16 -9.81 8.70
N ARG A 72 -0.14 -9.27 7.47
CA ARG A 72 0.91 -9.57 6.48
C ARG A 72 2.15 -8.71 6.64
N ALA A 73 2.05 -7.56 7.30
CA ALA A 73 3.16 -6.63 7.52
C ALA A 73 4.03 -6.98 8.75
N GLN A 74 4.05 -8.25 9.15
CA GLN A 74 4.81 -8.77 10.29
C GLN A 74 6.23 -9.16 9.88
#